data_AF-A0A9W6C124-F1
#
_entry.id   AF-A0A9W6C124-F1
#
_cell.length_a   1.000
_cell.length_b   1.000
_cell.length_c   1.000
_cell.angle_alpha   90.00
_cell.angle_beta   90.00
_cell.angle_gamma   90.00
#
_symmetry.space_group_name_H-M   'P 1'
#
loop_
_entity.id
_entity.type
_entity.pdbx_description
1 polymer ?
#
loop_
_entity_poly.entity_id
_entity_poly.type
_entity_poly.pdbx_seq_one_letter_code
_entity_poly.pdbx_strand_id
1 'polypeptide(L)'
;MDRAAKLQEIRERQNRWLRERQAELDRRHVVAELQQQQHSSSPQPQQRRTTGAAPPSAATANGGGASSSSGLTLPPLTASSGSSFSTSAAGNVGGGGGVMGGSMAGVLPSTLGGVGGVKPEEVIDRLTERITDRLRNELKVELQRESESLAAQQGALDTFLVKELESQNTCPICYELMVPPQHAPVMLFPCGHSFCGRCLDQHIDRNKKTQCPVCRKKIESRAPNYSLQQLIQQVVAKKEASGRGGPLGSPSSPGRRGLMEGGPGGAGAAEGLDGLEPGSNADRVRRQYERAATRMRVLRNELADTAVEEEALGGKVAAAAAVVGHLQEEEAVVLRRLAAVQAELDLVREQLGVQGSKVTDLARQAEAVRQRRELLQATLGPLEQEVEKLEVLMAGVMEMGQ
;
A
#
# COMPACT_ATOMS: atom_id res chain seq x y z
N MET A 1 38.82 9.55 26.41
CA MET A 1 37.46 9.46 25.83
C MET A 1 36.47 9.98 26.85
N ASP A 2 35.88 11.14 26.57
CA ASP A 2 35.17 11.97 27.55
C ASP A 2 33.85 11.33 28.02
N ARG A 3 33.70 11.13 29.32
CA ARG A 3 32.53 10.47 29.95
C ARG A 3 31.26 11.32 29.77
N ALA A 4 31.41 12.64 29.64
CA ALA A 4 30.32 13.56 29.37
C ALA A 4 29.72 13.34 27.98
N ALA A 5 30.55 13.14 26.95
CA ALA A 5 30.11 12.88 25.58
C ALA A 5 29.30 11.57 25.48
N LYS A 6 29.74 10.50 26.16
CA LYS A 6 28.99 9.22 26.21
C LYS A 6 27.63 9.36 26.90
N LEU A 7 27.55 10.13 27.99
CA LEU A 7 26.27 10.36 28.68
C LEU A 7 25.30 11.18 27.83
N GLN A 8 25.82 12.15 27.07
CA GLN A 8 25.01 12.95 26.15
C GLN A 8 24.49 12.08 24.99
N GLU A 9 25.34 11.23 24.40
CA GLU A 9 24.94 10.30 23.34
C GLU A 9 23.86 9.32 23.80
N ILE A 10 23.99 8.76 25.01
CA ILE A 10 22.97 7.88 25.61
C ILE A 10 21.65 8.62 25.78
N ARG A 11 21.69 9.87 26.29
CA ARG A 11 20.48 10.68 26.50
C ARG A 11 19.79 11.04 25.19
N GLU A 12 20.55 11.36 24.15
CA GLU A 12 20.02 11.62 22.82
C GLU A 12 19.38 10.38 22.20
N ARG A 13 19.99 9.21 22.39
CA ARG A 13 19.46 7.93 21.92
C ARG A 13 18.16 7.58 22.65
N GLN A 14 18.09 7.82 23.95
CA GLN A 14 16.87 7.66 24.76
C GLN A 14 15.76 8.62 24.31
N ASN A 15 16.09 9.89 24.04
CA ASN A 15 15.13 10.89 23.55
C ASN A 15 14.64 10.61 22.13
N ARG A 16 15.47 10.02 21.26
CA ARG A 16 15.05 9.55 19.93
C ARG A 16 14.07 8.39 20.06
N TRP A 17 14.41 7.40 20.89
CA TRP A 17 13.54 6.23 21.13
C TRP A 17 12.17 6.63 21.69
N LEU A 18 12.12 7.56 22.66
CA LEU A 18 10.86 8.06 23.21
C LEU A 18 9.99 8.77 22.16
N ARG A 19 10.60 9.56 21.26
CA ARG A 19 9.88 10.24 20.18
C ARG A 19 9.31 9.26 19.16
N GLU A 20 10.08 8.26 18.76
CA GLU A 20 9.61 7.20 17.86
C GLU A 20 8.45 6.41 18.48
N ARG A 21 8.56 6.08 19.77
CA ARG A 21 7.51 5.37 20.49
C ARG A 21 6.22 6.17 20.59
N GLN A 22 6.32 7.47 20.85
CA GLN A 22 5.15 8.36 20.90
C GLN A 22 4.48 8.47 19.52
N ALA A 23 5.27 8.67 18.47
CA ALA A 23 4.75 8.75 17.10
C ALA A 23 4.04 7.45 16.67
N GLU A 24 4.49 6.28 17.15
CA GLU A 24 3.80 5.02 16.88
C GLU A 24 2.46 4.89 17.62
N LEU A 25 2.39 5.36 18.88
CA LEU A 25 1.13 5.41 19.62
C LEU A 25 0.13 6.35 18.95
N ASP A 26 0.58 7.52 18.51
CA ASP A 26 -0.27 8.50 17.80
C ASP A 26 -0.81 7.89 16.49
N ARG A 27 0.03 7.16 15.72
CA ARG A 27 -0.43 6.44 14.53
C ARG A 27 -1.49 5.38 14.87
N ARG A 28 -1.32 4.62 15.96
CA ARG A 28 -2.31 3.63 16.40
C ARG A 28 -3.63 4.28 16.79
N HIS A 29 -3.58 5.44 17.44
CA HIS A 29 -4.77 6.23 17.76
C HIS A 29 -5.52 6.68 16.50
N VAL A 30 -4.81 7.25 15.52
CA VAL A 30 -5.41 7.68 14.25
C VAL A 30 -6.05 6.50 13.51
N VAL A 31 -5.39 5.33 13.48
CA VAL A 31 -5.95 4.12 12.86
C VAL A 31 -7.21 3.65 13.59
N ALA A 32 -7.21 3.66 14.92
CA ALA A 32 -8.38 3.29 15.71
C ALA A 32 -9.56 4.25 15.50
N GLU A 33 -9.29 5.56 15.40
CA GLU A 33 -10.29 6.58 15.13
C GLU A 33 -10.89 6.43 13.73
N LEU A 34 -10.06 6.19 12.71
CA LEU A 34 -10.51 5.90 11.35
C LEU A 34 -11.36 4.62 11.28
N GLN A 35 -10.96 3.57 12.01
CA GLN A 35 -11.76 2.35 12.11
C GLN A 35 -13.10 2.64 12.78
N GLN A 36 -13.15 3.44 13.86
CA GLN A 36 -14.40 3.79 14.54
C GLN A 36 -15.34 4.59 13.63
N GLN A 37 -14.81 5.52 12.83
CA GLN A 37 -15.58 6.29 11.85
C GLN A 37 -16.13 5.41 10.71
N GLN A 38 -15.41 4.36 10.31
CA GLN A 38 -15.92 3.37 9.35
C GLN A 38 -17.04 2.52 9.93
N HIS A 39 -16.97 2.16 11.22
CA HIS A 39 -18.03 1.39 11.88
C HIS A 39 -19.28 2.23 12.18
N SER A 40 -19.15 3.55 12.41
CA SER A 40 -20.31 4.44 12.58
C SER A 40 -20.99 4.83 11.27
N SER A 41 -20.33 4.63 10.13
CA SER A 41 -20.86 4.94 8.79
C SER A 41 -21.52 3.75 8.08
N SER A 42 -21.56 2.57 8.73
CA SER A 42 -22.22 1.38 8.17
C SER A 42 -23.72 1.39 8.52
N PRO A 43 -24.65 1.38 7.53
CA PRO A 43 -26.08 1.39 7.81
C PRO A 43 -26.49 0.08 8.50
N GLN A 44 -27.15 0.19 9.66
CA GLN A 44 -27.67 -0.96 10.41
C GLN A 44 -28.51 -1.88 9.50
N PRO A 45 -28.27 -3.20 9.51
CA PRO A 45 -29.18 -4.14 8.89
C PRO A 45 -30.46 -4.20 9.73
N GLN A 46 -31.58 -3.82 9.13
CA GLN A 46 -32.91 -3.96 9.71
C GLN A 46 -33.14 -5.40 10.15
N GLN A 47 -33.24 -5.60 11.47
CA GLN A 47 -33.56 -6.88 12.08
C GLN A 47 -34.99 -7.30 11.67
N ARG A 48 -35.07 -8.22 10.71
CA ARG A 48 -36.30 -8.94 10.41
C ARG A 48 -36.54 -9.94 11.54
N ARG A 49 -37.58 -9.70 12.34
CA ARG A 49 -38.10 -10.67 13.32
C ARG A 49 -38.45 -11.97 12.59
N THR A 50 -37.75 -13.05 12.92
CA THR A 50 -38.22 -14.41 12.64
C THR A 50 -38.14 -15.23 13.92
N THR A 51 -39.28 -15.77 14.28
CA THR A 51 -39.59 -16.62 15.42
C THR A 51 -38.91 -17.99 15.30
N GLY A 52 -38.32 -18.45 16.42
CA GLY A 52 -38.34 -19.85 16.87
C GLY A 52 -37.46 -20.89 16.15
N ALA A 53 -36.41 -21.34 16.83
CA ALA A 53 -36.15 -22.76 17.13
C ALA A 53 -34.81 -22.91 17.88
N ALA A 54 -34.83 -23.67 18.98
CA ALA A 54 -33.68 -24.01 19.81
C ALA A 54 -32.77 -25.07 19.14
N PRO A 55 -31.49 -25.22 19.58
CA PRO A 55 -30.50 -26.09 18.95
C PRO A 55 -30.43 -27.47 19.60
N PRO A 56 -29.69 -28.42 19.01
CA PRO A 56 -28.97 -29.41 19.79
C PRO A 56 -27.45 -29.31 19.62
N SER A 57 -26.80 -29.75 20.69
CA SER A 57 -25.41 -29.56 21.08
C SER A 57 -24.43 -30.56 20.49
N ALA A 58 -23.16 -30.11 20.47
CA ALA A 58 -21.91 -30.83 20.76
C ALA A 58 -21.49 -32.06 19.93
N ALA A 59 -20.33 -31.95 19.28
CA ALA A 59 -19.32 -33.01 19.27
C ALA A 59 -17.91 -32.43 19.11
N THR A 60 -17.11 -32.64 20.14
CA THR A 60 -15.67 -32.41 20.27
C THR A 60 -14.91 -33.43 19.42
N ALA A 61 -13.85 -33.01 18.71
CA ALA A 61 -12.82 -33.93 18.24
C ALA A 61 -11.44 -33.25 18.23
N ASN A 62 -10.63 -33.71 19.18
CA ASN A 62 -9.20 -33.54 19.33
C ASN A 62 -8.48 -34.31 18.21
N GLY A 63 -7.32 -33.83 17.75
CA GLY A 63 -6.45 -34.61 16.85
C GLY A 63 -5.19 -33.85 16.47
N GLY A 64 -4.09 -34.13 17.18
CA GLY A 64 -2.75 -33.62 16.89
C GLY A 64 -1.97 -34.44 15.86
N GLY A 65 -0.76 -33.94 15.54
CA GLY A 65 0.25 -34.56 14.68
C GLY A 65 0.96 -33.47 13.86
N ALA A 66 2.01 -32.81 14.34
CA ALA A 66 3.41 -33.26 14.46
C ALA A 66 4.13 -33.52 13.11
N SER A 67 5.03 -32.58 12.79
CA SER A 67 6.39 -32.74 12.22
C SER A 67 6.61 -33.46 10.88
N SER A 68 7.30 -32.78 9.96
CA SER A 68 8.64 -33.24 9.50
C SER A 68 9.32 -32.23 8.55
N SER A 69 10.54 -31.88 8.95
CA SER A 69 11.62 -31.21 8.23
C SER A 69 12.29 -32.08 7.17
N SER A 70 12.80 -31.48 6.10
CA SER A 70 13.96 -31.91 5.28
C SER A 70 14.30 -30.72 4.35
N GLY A 71 15.51 -30.14 4.27
CA GLY A 71 16.83 -30.65 4.57
C GLY A 71 17.49 -31.16 3.29
N LEU A 72 18.03 -30.28 2.45
CA LEU A 72 18.93 -30.65 1.35
C LEU A 72 20.11 -29.67 1.25
N THR A 73 21.30 -30.28 1.22
CA THR A 73 22.65 -29.72 1.20
C THR A 73 23.27 -29.84 -0.20
N LEU A 74 23.89 -28.74 -0.70
CA LEU A 74 25.16 -28.52 -1.46
C LEU A 74 25.70 -29.58 -2.47
N PRO A 75 26.47 -29.24 -3.56
CA PRO A 75 27.85 -28.65 -3.47
C PRO A 75 28.32 -27.83 -4.73
N PRO A 76 29.63 -27.64 -5.09
CA PRO A 76 30.35 -26.35 -4.97
C PRO A 76 31.13 -25.86 -6.24
N LEU A 77 32.04 -24.88 -6.04
CA LEU A 77 33.17 -24.41 -6.89
C LEU A 77 32.80 -23.26 -7.88
N THR A 78 33.56 -22.18 -8.11
CA THR A 78 35.01 -21.90 -8.11
C THR A 78 35.32 -20.40 -7.85
N ALA A 79 36.53 -20.12 -7.37
CA ALA A 79 37.12 -18.79 -7.19
C ALA A 79 37.48 -18.08 -8.51
N SER A 80 37.46 -16.73 -8.52
CA SER A 80 38.49 -15.88 -9.15
C SER A 80 38.30 -14.37 -8.83
N SER A 81 39.34 -13.83 -8.20
CA SER A 81 39.93 -12.48 -8.26
C SER A 81 39.38 -11.38 -9.18
N GLY A 82 39.41 -10.14 -8.70
CA GLY A 82 40.12 -9.05 -9.41
C GLY A 82 39.42 -7.71 -9.64
N SER A 83 39.99 -6.67 -9.01
CA SER A 83 40.11 -5.26 -9.44
C SER A 83 38.92 -4.30 -9.53
N SER A 84 38.99 -3.34 -8.60
CA SER A 84 38.72 -1.90 -8.70
C SER A 84 38.90 -1.22 -10.06
N PHE A 85 38.04 -0.23 -10.38
CA PHE A 85 38.46 1.11 -10.81
C PHE A 85 37.33 2.15 -10.67
N SER A 86 37.74 3.36 -10.29
CA SER A 86 36.97 4.59 -10.12
C SER A 86 36.97 5.45 -11.39
N THR A 87 36.37 6.67 -11.30
CA THR A 87 36.42 7.86 -12.19
C THR A 87 35.26 7.99 -13.19
N SER A 88 34.69 9.15 -13.53
CA SER A 88 34.90 10.57 -13.17
C SER A 88 33.80 11.43 -13.85
N ALA A 89 33.59 12.67 -13.39
CA ALA A 89 33.50 13.93 -14.20
C ALA A 89 32.82 15.02 -13.35
N ALA A 90 33.51 16.10 -12.92
CA ALA A 90 33.81 17.34 -13.66
C ALA A 90 32.52 18.17 -13.94
N GLY A 91 32.45 19.49 -13.73
CA GLY A 91 33.45 20.52 -13.48
C GLY A 91 32.77 21.86 -13.14
N ASN A 92 33.60 22.89 -13.06
CA ASN A 92 33.46 24.17 -12.37
C ASN A 92 32.80 25.30 -13.21
N VAL A 93 32.76 26.51 -12.63
CA VAL A 93 32.59 27.87 -13.22
C VAL A 93 31.12 28.33 -13.39
N GLY A 94 30.63 29.54 -13.04
CA GLY A 94 31.18 30.79 -12.49
C GLY A 94 30.35 31.99 -13.00
N GLY A 95 30.15 33.03 -12.17
CA GLY A 95 30.00 34.44 -12.61
C GLY A 95 28.61 35.06 -12.86
N GLY A 96 28.26 36.08 -12.06
CA GLY A 96 28.06 37.47 -12.56
C GLY A 96 26.67 37.97 -12.99
N GLY A 97 26.07 38.84 -12.15
CA GLY A 97 25.56 40.21 -12.45
C GLY A 97 24.43 40.46 -13.48
N GLY A 98 23.46 41.31 -13.11
CA GLY A 98 22.63 42.02 -14.12
C GLY A 98 21.31 42.60 -13.63
N VAL A 99 21.22 43.93 -13.65
CA VAL A 99 20.07 44.81 -13.39
C VAL A 99 19.13 44.96 -14.60
N MET A 100 17.84 45.20 -14.38
CA MET A 100 16.85 45.96 -15.19
C MET A 100 15.65 46.21 -14.26
N GLY A 101 15.00 47.37 -14.12
CA GLY A 101 14.67 48.41 -15.10
C GLY A 101 13.13 48.48 -15.19
N GLY A 102 12.48 49.54 -14.67
CA GLY A 102 11.03 49.67 -14.70
C GLY A 102 10.47 50.93 -14.04
N SER A 103 10.73 52.09 -14.65
CA SER A 103 9.99 53.34 -14.41
C SER A 103 8.75 53.37 -15.30
N MET A 104 7.58 53.63 -14.70
CA MET A 104 6.48 54.31 -15.41
C MET A 104 5.69 55.20 -14.45
N ALA A 105 5.43 56.40 -14.96
CA ALA A 105 4.87 57.56 -14.29
C ALA A 105 3.45 57.36 -13.75
N GLY A 106 3.17 58.02 -12.62
CA GLY A 106 1.85 58.17 -12.04
C GLY A 106 1.70 59.57 -11.48
N VAL A 107 0.75 60.30 -12.03
CA VAL A 107 0.44 61.73 -11.90
C VAL A 107 0.06 62.11 -10.47
N LEU A 108 0.62 63.21 -9.95
CA LEU A 108 0.17 63.87 -8.72
C LEU A 108 -1.12 64.66 -8.98
N PRO A 109 -2.08 64.66 -8.05
CA PRO A 109 -2.95 65.80 -7.84
C PRO A 109 -2.65 66.45 -6.49
N SER A 110 -2.19 67.70 -6.57
CA SER A 110 -2.20 68.63 -5.45
C SER A 110 -3.64 69.10 -5.19
N THR A 111 -4.24 68.67 -4.09
CA THR A 111 -5.29 69.45 -3.41
C THR A 111 -5.02 69.41 -1.90
N LEU A 112 -4.60 70.58 -1.40
CA LEU A 112 -4.60 70.92 0.02
C LEU A 112 -6.05 71.04 0.47
N GLY A 113 -6.46 70.21 1.43
CA GLY A 113 -7.76 70.28 2.07
C GLY A 113 -7.86 69.34 3.26
N GLY A 114 -7.54 69.87 4.45
CA GLY A 114 -7.94 69.32 5.74
C GLY A 114 -7.57 67.87 6.04
N VAL A 115 -6.33 67.61 6.47
CA VAL A 115 -6.03 66.39 7.22
C VAL A 115 -6.62 66.57 8.62
N GLY A 116 -7.94 66.34 8.74
CA GLY A 116 -8.51 65.91 10.01
C GLY A 116 -7.77 64.65 10.40
N GLY A 117 -7.08 64.68 11.54
CA GLY A 117 -6.32 63.54 12.04
C GLY A 117 -7.21 62.31 12.05
N VAL A 118 -6.92 61.37 11.16
CA VAL A 118 -7.60 60.08 11.15
C VAL A 118 -7.28 59.46 12.51
N LYS A 119 -8.31 59.25 13.33
CA LYS A 119 -8.12 58.69 14.66
C LYS A 119 -7.42 57.34 14.49
N PRO A 120 -6.43 56.99 15.34
CA PRO A 120 -5.69 55.74 15.22
C PRO A 120 -6.61 54.50 15.10
N GLU A 121 -7.77 54.55 15.75
CA GLU A 121 -8.83 53.53 15.68
C GLU A 121 -9.39 53.34 14.26
N GLU A 122 -9.65 54.42 13.51
CA GLU A 122 -10.19 54.36 12.15
C GLU A 122 -9.16 53.81 11.14
N VAL A 123 -7.86 54.02 11.40
CA VAL A 123 -6.79 53.40 10.61
C VAL A 123 -6.72 51.90 10.86
N ILE A 124 -6.88 51.48 12.12
CA ILE A 124 -6.90 50.06 12.51
C ILE A 124 -8.14 49.37 11.92
N ASP A 125 -9.31 50.00 11.95
CA ASP A 125 -10.54 49.45 11.38
C ASP A 125 -10.44 49.29 9.87
N ARG A 126 -9.96 50.31 9.14
CA ARG A 126 -9.76 50.23 7.68
C ARG A 126 -8.71 49.20 7.28
N LEU A 127 -7.67 49.03 8.10
CA LEU A 127 -6.66 48.01 7.89
C LEU A 127 -7.25 46.61 8.13
N THR A 128 -8.03 46.45 9.20
CA THR A 128 -8.69 45.21 9.56
C THR A 128 -9.70 44.80 8.49
N GLU A 129 -10.52 45.73 7.99
CA GLU A 129 -11.46 45.50 6.90
C GLU A 129 -10.75 45.03 5.64
N ARG A 130 -9.68 45.72 5.21
CA ARG A 130 -8.85 45.29 4.06
C ARG A 130 -8.22 43.92 4.24
N ILE A 131 -7.73 43.61 5.45
CA ILE A 131 -7.16 42.29 5.76
C ILE A 131 -8.27 41.23 5.69
N THR A 132 -9.43 41.48 6.28
CA THR A 132 -10.55 40.52 6.26
C THR A 132 -11.11 40.31 4.85
N ASP A 133 -11.21 41.35 4.02
CA ASP A 133 -11.70 41.22 2.65
C ASP A 133 -10.71 40.47 1.77
N ARG A 134 -9.41 40.71 1.96
CA ARG A 134 -8.36 39.95 1.29
C ARG A 134 -8.45 38.47 1.67
N LEU A 135 -8.56 38.15 2.96
CA LEU A 135 -8.70 36.77 3.44
C LEU A 135 -9.98 36.11 2.95
N ARG A 136 -11.13 36.81 2.93
CA ARG A 136 -12.39 36.30 2.37
C ARG A 136 -12.28 35.98 0.88
N ASN A 137 -11.61 36.85 0.13
CA ASN A 137 -11.41 36.66 -1.31
C ASN A 137 -10.46 35.49 -1.59
N GLU A 138 -9.36 35.38 -0.84
CA GLU A 138 -8.42 34.26 -0.92
C GLU A 138 -9.14 32.94 -0.59
N LEU A 139 -9.91 32.89 0.51
CA LEU A 139 -10.70 31.72 0.89
C LEU A 139 -11.79 31.36 -0.14
N LYS A 140 -12.43 32.36 -0.75
CA LYS A 140 -13.44 32.15 -1.81
C LYS A 140 -12.82 31.53 -3.06
N VAL A 141 -11.64 31.97 -3.45
CA VAL A 141 -10.90 31.41 -4.59
C VAL A 141 -10.47 29.97 -4.30
N GLU A 142 -9.99 29.70 -3.09
CA GLU A 142 -9.64 28.34 -2.66
C GLU A 142 -10.86 27.41 -2.66
N LEU A 143 -11.99 27.84 -2.08
CA LEU A 143 -13.23 27.06 -2.07
C LEU A 143 -13.77 26.81 -3.48
N GLN A 144 -13.72 27.81 -4.37
CA GLN A 144 -14.10 27.64 -5.77
C GLN A 144 -13.21 26.60 -6.46
N ARG A 145 -11.90 26.69 -6.29
CA ARG A 145 -10.95 25.73 -6.86
C ARG A 145 -11.13 24.31 -6.32
N GLU A 146 -11.40 24.16 -5.03
CA GLU A 146 -11.74 22.87 -4.44
C GLU A 146 -13.06 22.33 -4.99
N SER A 147 -14.08 23.17 -5.13
CA SER A 147 -15.38 22.77 -5.70
C SER A 147 -15.27 22.31 -7.16
N GLU A 148 -14.45 23.00 -7.96
CA GLU A 148 -14.17 22.65 -9.36
C GLU A 148 -13.37 21.35 -9.44
N SER A 149 -12.39 21.16 -8.55
CA SER A 149 -11.62 19.92 -8.44
C SER A 149 -12.51 18.74 -8.07
N LEU A 150 -13.41 18.90 -7.10
CA LEU A 150 -14.36 17.86 -6.69
C LEU A 150 -15.37 17.54 -7.81
N ALA A 151 -15.87 18.55 -8.53
CA ALA A 151 -16.74 18.35 -9.68
C ALA A 151 -16.03 17.61 -10.83
N ALA A 152 -14.76 17.92 -11.09
CA ALA A 152 -13.95 17.22 -12.09
C ALA A 152 -13.67 15.76 -11.70
N GLN A 153 -13.33 15.52 -10.42
CA GLN A 153 -13.15 14.16 -9.88
C GLN A 153 -14.44 13.34 -9.96
N GLN A 154 -15.58 13.95 -9.61
CA GLN A 154 -16.90 13.31 -9.70
C GLN A 154 -17.26 12.96 -11.16
N GLY A 155 -17.03 13.87 -12.11
CA GLY A 155 -17.26 13.61 -13.53
C GLY A 155 -16.38 12.50 -14.09
N ALA A 156 -15.12 12.42 -13.66
CA ALA A 156 -14.22 11.34 -14.04
C ALA A 156 -14.69 9.97 -13.49
N LEU A 157 -15.13 9.94 -12.22
CA LEU A 157 -15.68 8.74 -11.60
C LEU A 157 -16.97 8.28 -12.29
N ASP A 158 -17.88 9.20 -12.60
CA ASP A 158 -19.14 8.88 -13.29
C ASP A 158 -18.87 8.33 -14.71
N THR A 159 -17.90 8.91 -15.43
CA THR A 159 -17.48 8.43 -16.75
C THR A 159 -16.90 7.01 -16.68
N PHE A 160 -16.06 6.75 -15.68
CA PHE A 160 -15.49 5.42 -15.44
C PHE A 160 -16.58 4.40 -15.11
N LEU A 161 -17.51 4.74 -14.20
CA LEU A 161 -18.62 3.87 -13.81
C LEU A 161 -19.54 3.54 -14.99
N VAL A 162 -19.87 4.51 -15.84
CA VAL A 162 -20.66 4.26 -17.06
C VAL A 162 -19.94 3.30 -18.00
N LYS A 163 -18.63 3.48 -18.22
CA LYS A 163 -17.84 2.60 -19.08
C LYS A 163 -17.76 1.16 -18.56
N GLU A 164 -17.56 0.99 -17.26
CA GLU A 164 -17.52 -0.32 -16.62
C GLU A 164 -18.88 -1.01 -16.65
N LEU A 165 -19.96 -0.25 -16.45
CA LEU A 165 -21.30 -0.81 -16.52
C LEU A 165 -21.69 -1.15 -17.97
N GLU A 166 -21.18 -0.44 -18.98
CA GLU A 166 -21.34 -0.83 -20.38
C GLU A 166 -20.62 -2.13 -20.73
N SER A 167 -19.39 -2.35 -20.23
CA SER A 167 -18.60 -3.54 -20.54
C SER A 167 -19.21 -4.81 -19.93
N GLN A 168 -19.67 -4.74 -18.68
CA GLN A 168 -20.21 -5.87 -17.94
C GLN A 168 -21.61 -6.33 -18.40
N ASN A 169 -22.35 -5.48 -19.11
CA ASN A 169 -23.74 -5.74 -19.50
C ASN A 169 -23.91 -6.11 -20.99
N THR A 170 -22.85 -6.64 -21.61
CA THR A 170 -22.89 -7.13 -22.99
C THR A 170 -23.34 -8.59 -23.08
N CYS A 171 -24.02 -8.93 -24.16
CA CYS A 171 -24.42 -10.31 -24.42
C CYS A 171 -23.18 -11.17 -24.75
N PRO A 172 -22.95 -12.32 -24.10
CA PRO A 172 -21.76 -13.14 -24.34
C PRO A 172 -21.75 -13.88 -25.70
N ILE A 173 -22.82 -13.77 -26.51
CA ILE A 173 -22.92 -14.36 -27.85
C ILE A 173 -22.58 -13.34 -28.93
N CYS A 174 -23.23 -12.16 -28.90
CA CYS A 174 -23.01 -11.11 -29.91
C CYS A 174 -22.07 -9.99 -29.47
N TYR A 175 -21.70 -9.94 -28.18
CA TYR A 175 -20.87 -8.90 -27.57
C TYR A 175 -21.44 -7.48 -27.73
N GLU A 176 -22.75 -7.36 -27.89
CA GLU A 176 -23.48 -6.09 -27.94
C GLU A 176 -24.19 -5.83 -26.61
N LEU A 177 -24.32 -4.55 -26.23
CA LEU A 177 -25.03 -4.12 -25.02
C LEU A 177 -26.49 -4.61 -25.07
N MET A 178 -26.98 -5.17 -23.97
CA MET A 178 -28.33 -5.79 -23.91
C MET A 178 -29.46 -4.75 -23.81
N VAL A 179 -29.56 -3.87 -24.81
CA VAL A 179 -30.54 -2.77 -24.88
C VAL A 179 -31.86 -3.27 -25.50
N PRO A 180 -33.02 -3.10 -24.83
CA PRO A 180 -34.33 -3.38 -25.42
C PRO A 180 -34.63 -2.50 -26.64
N PRO A 181 -35.49 -2.93 -27.59
CA PRO A 181 -36.28 -4.17 -27.59
C PRO A 181 -35.55 -5.38 -28.19
N GLN A 182 -34.64 -5.18 -29.14
CA GLN A 182 -34.01 -6.28 -29.90
C GLN A 182 -32.97 -7.05 -29.08
N HIS A 183 -32.28 -6.37 -28.16
CA HIS A 183 -31.25 -6.97 -27.31
C HIS A 183 -31.68 -7.10 -25.84
N ALA A 184 -32.99 -7.17 -25.56
CA ALA A 184 -33.49 -7.29 -24.20
C ALA A 184 -32.86 -8.50 -23.45
N PRO A 185 -32.41 -8.34 -22.21
CA PRO A 185 -31.74 -9.41 -21.46
C PRO A 185 -32.74 -10.47 -21.00
N VAL A 186 -32.43 -11.74 -21.29
CA VAL A 186 -33.21 -12.92 -20.91
C VAL A 186 -32.34 -13.86 -20.10
N MET A 187 -32.80 -14.22 -18.91
CA MET A 187 -32.12 -15.13 -17.98
C MET A 187 -32.58 -16.58 -18.18
N LEU A 188 -31.64 -17.52 -18.06
CA LEU A 188 -31.89 -18.96 -18.14
C LEU A 188 -31.93 -19.62 -16.76
N PHE A 189 -32.90 -20.50 -16.52
CA PHE A 189 -32.99 -21.31 -15.31
C PHE A 189 -32.56 -22.76 -15.57
N PRO A 190 -31.87 -23.41 -14.61
CA PRO A 190 -31.51 -22.94 -13.26
C PRO A 190 -30.14 -22.21 -13.18
N CYS A 191 -29.47 -21.90 -14.30
CA CYS A 191 -28.08 -21.46 -14.27
C CYS A 191 -27.85 -19.94 -14.07
N GLY A 192 -28.87 -19.10 -14.22
CA GLY A 192 -28.81 -17.65 -13.99
C GLY A 192 -28.10 -16.84 -15.09
N HIS A 193 -27.53 -17.47 -16.12
CA HIS A 193 -26.85 -16.75 -17.20
C HIS A 193 -27.84 -15.96 -18.06
N SER A 194 -27.49 -14.72 -18.39
CA SER A 194 -28.32 -13.81 -19.18
C SER A 194 -27.74 -13.60 -20.59
N PHE A 195 -28.63 -13.53 -21.58
CA PHE A 195 -28.29 -13.33 -23.00
C PHE A 195 -29.30 -12.36 -23.62
N CYS A 196 -28.95 -11.71 -24.73
CA CYS A 196 -29.95 -10.92 -25.46
C CYS A 196 -30.99 -11.84 -26.14
N GLY A 197 -32.25 -11.41 -26.17
CA GLY A 197 -33.38 -12.19 -26.70
C GLY A 197 -33.12 -12.72 -28.10
N ARG A 198 -32.61 -11.86 -29.00
CA ARG A 198 -32.24 -12.24 -30.37
C ARG A 198 -31.27 -13.42 -30.45
N CYS A 199 -30.20 -13.39 -29.66
CA CYS A 199 -29.21 -14.48 -29.66
C CYS A 199 -29.77 -15.74 -29.02
N LEU A 200 -30.62 -15.59 -28.01
CA LEU A 200 -31.23 -16.73 -27.35
C LEU A 200 -32.24 -17.45 -28.25
N ASP A 201 -33.09 -16.70 -28.96
CA ASP A 201 -34.06 -17.24 -29.93
C ASP A 201 -33.33 -17.96 -31.07
N GLN A 202 -32.21 -17.42 -31.54
CA GLN A 202 -31.38 -18.11 -32.54
C GLN A 202 -30.77 -19.42 -32.00
N HIS A 203 -30.39 -19.47 -30.73
CA HIS A 203 -29.77 -20.65 -30.13
C HIS A 203 -30.79 -21.76 -29.82
N ILE A 204 -31.94 -21.41 -29.25
CA ILE A 204 -32.97 -22.36 -28.84
C ILE A 204 -33.89 -22.71 -30.01
N ASP A 205 -34.49 -21.71 -30.67
CA ASP A 205 -35.58 -21.95 -31.62
C ASP A 205 -35.05 -22.40 -32.99
N ARG A 206 -33.93 -21.82 -33.45
CA ARG A 206 -33.36 -22.14 -34.77
C ARG A 206 -32.41 -23.34 -34.74
N ASN A 207 -31.54 -23.41 -33.73
CA ASN A 207 -30.53 -24.47 -33.63
C ASN A 207 -30.96 -25.66 -32.76
N LYS A 208 -32.17 -25.62 -32.16
CA LYS A 208 -32.74 -26.67 -31.30
C LYS A 208 -31.82 -27.09 -30.14
N LYS A 209 -30.99 -26.18 -29.63
CA LYS A 209 -30.07 -26.43 -28.52
C LYS A 209 -30.75 -26.11 -27.18
N THR A 210 -30.84 -27.11 -26.31
CA THR A 210 -31.50 -27.00 -24.98
C THR A 210 -30.52 -26.79 -23.83
N GLN A 211 -29.28 -26.38 -24.13
CA GLN A 211 -28.21 -26.19 -23.15
C GLN A 211 -27.72 -24.74 -23.15
N CYS A 212 -27.37 -24.23 -21.98
CA CYS A 212 -26.79 -22.90 -21.81
C CYS A 212 -25.49 -22.76 -22.62
N PRO A 213 -25.32 -21.70 -23.45
CA PRO A 213 -24.09 -21.44 -24.21
C PRO A 213 -22.82 -21.31 -23.35
N VAL A 214 -22.96 -20.87 -22.10
CA VAL A 214 -21.83 -20.62 -21.20
C VAL A 214 -21.49 -21.86 -20.38
N CYS A 215 -22.44 -22.37 -19.60
CA CYS A 215 -22.18 -23.44 -18.64
C CYS A 215 -22.68 -24.83 -19.06
N ARG A 216 -23.30 -24.95 -20.25
CA ARG A 216 -23.82 -26.20 -20.84
C ARG A 216 -24.91 -26.92 -20.00
N LYS A 217 -25.37 -26.34 -18.89
CA LYS A 217 -26.52 -26.84 -18.12
C LYS A 217 -27.80 -26.83 -18.97
N LYS A 218 -28.66 -27.84 -18.77
CA LYS A 218 -29.96 -27.92 -19.44
C LYS A 218 -30.83 -26.72 -19.06
N ILE A 219 -31.50 -26.14 -20.05
CA ILE A 219 -32.41 -25.01 -19.89
C ILE A 219 -33.79 -25.58 -19.55
N GLU A 220 -34.32 -25.22 -18.39
CA GLU A 220 -35.66 -25.64 -17.94
C GLU A 220 -36.71 -24.58 -18.26
N SER A 221 -36.37 -23.31 -18.03
CA SER A 221 -37.22 -22.16 -18.36
C SER A 221 -36.38 -20.91 -18.65
N ARG A 222 -37.01 -19.91 -19.27
CA ARG A 222 -36.41 -18.60 -19.57
C ARG A 222 -37.34 -17.48 -19.12
N ALA A 223 -36.80 -16.40 -18.56
CA ALA A 223 -37.57 -15.22 -18.18
C ALA A 223 -36.80 -13.94 -18.50
N PRO A 224 -37.51 -12.84 -18.86
CA PRO A 224 -36.87 -11.54 -19.00
C PRO A 224 -36.23 -11.09 -17.68
N ASN A 225 -34.99 -10.58 -17.75
CA ASN A 225 -34.29 -10.06 -16.59
C ASN A 225 -34.58 -8.56 -16.46
N TYR A 226 -35.72 -8.22 -15.85
CA TYR A 226 -36.15 -6.82 -15.69
C TYR A 226 -35.15 -5.99 -14.87
N SER A 227 -34.52 -6.57 -13.85
CA SER A 227 -33.52 -5.87 -13.04
C SER A 227 -32.32 -5.43 -13.88
N LEU A 228 -31.80 -6.34 -14.71
CA LEU A 228 -30.70 -6.03 -15.63
C LEU A 228 -31.13 -5.05 -16.73
N GLN A 229 -32.36 -5.20 -17.22
CA GLN A 229 -32.95 -4.29 -18.20
C GLN A 229 -33.05 -2.85 -17.68
N GLN A 230 -33.53 -2.66 -16.45
CA GLN A 230 -33.61 -1.33 -15.82
C GLN A 230 -32.24 -0.70 -15.65
N LEU A 231 -31.26 -1.48 -15.20
CA LEU A 231 -29.88 -1.01 -15.02
C LEU A 231 -29.26 -0.56 -16.34
N ILE A 232 -29.42 -1.34 -17.42
CA ILE A 232 -28.91 -0.96 -18.75
C ILE A 232 -29.59 0.30 -19.28
N GLN A 233 -30.89 0.45 -19.06
CA GLN A 233 -31.63 1.66 -19.47
C GLN A 233 -31.12 2.91 -18.74
N GLN A 234 -30.78 2.79 -17.45
CA GLN A 234 -30.19 3.90 -16.68
C GLN A 234 -28.79 4.28 -17.19
N VAL A 235 -27.98 3.31 -17.60
CA VAL A 235 -26.66 3.55 -18.20
C VAL A 235 -26.78 4.33 -19.51
N VAL A 236 -27.67 3.88 -20.40
CA VAL A 236 -27.92 4.54 -21.68
C VAL A 236 -28.43 5.97 -21.47
N ALA A 237 -29.38 6.17 -20.56
CA ALA A 237 -29.90 7.50 -20.24
C ALA A 237 -28.81 8.44 -19.68
N LYS A 238 -27.94 7.94 -18.80
CA LYS A 238 -26.79 8.72 -18.28
C LYS A 238 -25.79 9.07 -19.37
N LYS A 239 -25.49 8.14 -20.28
CA LYS A 239 -24.59 8.38 -21.43
C LYS A 239 -25.12 9.49 -22.35
N GLU A 240 -26.43 9.46 -22.64
CA GLU A 240 -27.08 10.48 -23.48
C GLU A 240 -27.10 11.86 -22.81
N ALA A 241 -27.15 11.91 -21.48
CA ALA A 241 -27.04 13.16 -20.71
C ALA A 241 -25.60 13.71 -20.70
N SER A 242 -24.59 12.85 -20.52
CA SER A 242 -23.16 13.24 -20.51
C SER A 242 -22.61 13.62 -21.90
N GLY A 243 -23.20 13.10 -22.98
CA GLY A 243 -22.75 13.34 -24.35
C GLY A 243 -23.11 14.71 -24.97
N ARG A 244 -23.93 15.54 -24.30
CA ARG A 244 -24.36 16.85 -24.81
C ARG A 244 -23.54 18.04 -24.32
N GLY A 245 -22.48 17.82 -23.54
CA GLY A 245 -21.75 18.88 -22.82
C GLY A 245 -20.22 18.92 -22.97
N GLY A 246 -19.66 18.52 -24.13
CA GLY A 246 -18.20 18.59 -24.35
C GLY A 246 -17.74 19.89 -25.02
N PRO A 247 -16.79 20.66 -24.44
CA PRO A 247 -16.22 21.86 -25.06
C PRO A 247 -15.18 21.54 -26.16
N LEU A 248 -15.10 22.46 -27.12
CA LEU A 248 -14.22 22.48 -28.27
C LEU A 248 -12.72 22.54 -27.91
N GLY A 249 -11.91 21.88 -28.74
CA GLY A 249 -10.60 22.40 -29.18
C GLY A 249 -9.37 21.88 -28.44
N SER A 250 -8.56 21.08 -29.13
CA SER A 250 -7.11 21.05 -28.90
C SER A 250 -6.39 21.41 -30.21
N PRO A 251 -5.31 22.20 -30.14
CA PRO A 251 -4.72 22.88 -31.29
C PRO A 251 -3.82 21.95 -32.12
N SER A 252 -3.81 22.24 -33.42
CA SER A 252 -2.98 21.62 -34.45
C SER A 252 -1.48 21.87 -34.21
N SER A 253 -0.65 20.83 -34.34
CA SER A 253 0.78 20.97 -34.60
C SER A 253 1.05 20.82 -36.11
N PRO A 254 1.87 21.68 -36.73
CA PRO A 254 2.10 21.68 -38.16
C PRO A 254 3.24 20.76 -38.56
N GLY A 255 3.14 20.14 -39.73
CA GLY A 255 4.30 19.69 -40.49
C GLY A 255 4.23 18.26 -41.01
N ARG A 256 3.76 18.10 -42.25
CA ARG A 256 4.47 17.33 -43.26
C ARG A 256 3.98 17.71 -44.66
N ARG A 257 4.91 18.33 -45.41
CA ARG A 257 4.84 18.54 -46.85
C ARG A 257 4.87 17.18 -47.53
N GLY A 258 4.06 16.99 -48.57
CA GLY A 258 4.06 15.77 -49.36
C GLY A 258 3.16 15.86 -50.58
N LEU A 259 3.69 16.49 -51.62
CA LEU A 259 3.49 16.24 -53.06
C LEU A 259 2.08 16.35 -53.66
N MET A 260 1.99 17.34 -54.56
CA MET A 260 1.02 17.47 -55.62
C MET A 260 1.20 16.38 -56.67
N GLU A 261 0.08 15.81 -57.14
CA GLU A 261 -0.15 15.56 -58.56
C GLU A 261 -1.57 16.01 -58.89
N GLY A 262 -1.69 16.84 -59.93
CA GLY A 262 -2.93 17.40 -60.40
C GLY A 262 -3.58 16.59 -61.52
N GLY A 263 -4.88 16.79 -61.70
CA GLY A 263 -5.62 16.40 -62.89
C GLY A 263 -7.13 16.59 -62.70
N PRO A 264 -7.89 17.09 -63.70
CA PRO A 264 -8.83 18.18 -63.47
C PRO A 264 -10.31 17.81 -63.69
N GLY A 265 -11.18 18.77 -63.36
CA GLY A 265 -12.41 19.01 -64.11
C GLY A 265 -13.70 18.61 -63.42
N GLY A 266 -14.40 19.61 -62.87
CA GLY A 266 -15.75 19.43 -62.33
C GLY A 266 -16.84 19.49 -63.38
N ALA A 267 -18.01 18.97 -63.01
CA ALA A 267 -19.32 19.48 -63.39
C ALA A 267 -20.34 18.91 -62.39
N GLY A 268 -21.19 19.78 -61.85
CA GLY A 268 -22.17 19.41 -60.84
C GLY A 268 -23.35 18.61 -61.36
N ALA A 269 -24.06 17.99 -60.44
CA ALA A 269 -25.51 17.79 -60.50
C ALA A 269 -25.97 17.40 -59.09
N ALA A 270 -26.60 18.34 -58.41
CA ALA A 270 -27.46 18.06 -57.26
C ALA A 270 -28.86 17.84 -57.81
N GLU A 271 -29.33 16.60 -57.89
CA GLU A 271 -30.76 16.27 -57.91
C GLU A 271 -30.96 14.92 -57.20
N GLY A 272 -31.92 14.90 -56.28
CA GLY A 272 -32.29 13.72 -55.53
C GLY A 272 -33.05 12.73 -56.40
N LEU A 273 -32.80 11.44 -56.17
CA LEU A 273 -33.70 10.37 -56.57
C LEU A 273 -33.76 9.30 -55.48
N ASP A 274 -35.00 8.96 -55.18
CA ASP A 274 -35.50 7.94 -54.30
C ASP A 274 -34.83 6.56 -54.44
N GLY A 275 -34.82 5.84 -53.32
CA GLY A 275 -35.04 4.40 -53.25
C GLY A 275 -34.19 3.50 -54.15
N LEU A 276 -33.02 3.08 -53.66
CA LEU A 276 -32.42 1.81 -54.07
C LEU A 276 -32.19 0.88 -52.87
N GLU A 277 -32.86 -0.26 -52.98
CA GLU A 277 -32.75 -1.53 -52.26
C GLU A 277 -31.30 -2.00 -51.96
N PRO A 278 -31.10 -2.95 -51.02
CA PRO A 278 -29.87 -3.09 -50.26
C PRO A 278 -28.67 -3.48 -51.14
N GLY A 279 -27.57 -2.77 -50.91
CA GLY A 279 -26.35 -2.80 -51.72
C GLY A 279 -25.91 -4.18 -52.21
N SER A 280 -25.28 -4.16 -53.39
CA SER A 280 -24.75 -5.33 -54.08
C SER A 280 -23.99 -6.26 -53.13
N ASN A 281 -23.97 -7.57 -53.42
CA ASN A 281 -23.24 -8.55 -52.62
C ASN A 281 -21.78 -8.11 -52.37
N ALA A 282 -21.18 -7.37 -53.31
CA ALA A 282 -19.87 -6.75 -53.20
C ALA A 282 -19.77 -5.69 -52.07
N ASP A 283 -20.78 -4.83 -51.88
CA ASP A 283 -20.78 -3.79 -50.85
C ASP A 283 -20.94 -4.37 -49.44
N ARG A 284 -21.74 -5.43 -49.32
CA ARG A 284 -21.88 -6.18 -48.06
C ARG A 284 -20.56 -6.84 -47.66
N VAL A 285 -19.88 -7.48 -48.61
CA VAL A 285 -18.57 -8.10 -48.37
C VAL A 285 -17.50 -7.04 -48.05
N ARG A 286 -17.51 -5.89 -48.74
CA ARG A 286 -16.60 -4.76 -48.45
C ARG A 286 -16.76 -4.25 -47.01
N ARG A 287 -18.00 -3.97 -46.58
CA ARG A 287 -18.27 -3.53 -45.19
C ARG A 287 -17.92 -4.59 -44.16
N GLN A 288 -18.06 -5.88 -44.50
CA GLN A 288 -17.64 -6.97 -43.63
C GLN A 288 -16.11 -7.02 -43.49
N TYR A 289 -15.38 -6.86 -44.60
CA TYR A 289 -13.93 -6.76 -44.62
C TYR A 289 -13.44 -5.55 -43.80
N GLU A 290 -14.00 -4.35 -44.00
CA GLU A 290 -13.60 -3.14 -43.28
C GLU A 290 -13.81 -3.25 -41.77
N ARG A 291 -14.92 -3.86 -41.33
CA ARG A 291 -15.17 -4.15 -39.90
C ARG A 291 -14.18 -5.15 -39.34
N ALA A 292 -13.93 -6.24 -40.06
CA ALA A 292 -12.97 -7.26 -39.66
C ALA A 292 -11.54 -6.70 -39.60
N ALA A 293 -11.14 -5.88 -40.59
CA ALA A 293 -9.84 -5.25 -40.67
C ALA A 293 -9.61 -4.24 -39.55
N THR A 294 -10.62 -3.42 -39.23
CA THR A 294 -10.56 -2.49 -38.09
C THR A 294 -10.43 -3.26 -36.77
N ARG A 295 -11.26 -4.28 -36.54
CA ARG A 295 -11.17 -5.13 -35.34
C ARG A 295 -9.81 -5.80 -35.21
N MET A 296 -9.28 -6.32 -36.31
CA MET A 296 -7.95 -6.94 -36.36
C MET A 296 -6.84 -5.93 -36.02
N ARG A 297 -6.95 -4.68 -36.48
CA ARG A 297 -5.99 -3.62 -36.12
C ARG A 297 -6.02 -3.31 -34.64
N VAL A 298 -7.22 -3.11 -34.06
CA VAL A 298 -7.38 -2.86 -32.62
C VAL A 298 -6.79 -4.00 -31.80
N LEU A 299 -7.15 -5.25 -32.11
CA LEU A 299 -6.63 -6.41 -31.39
C LEU A 299 -5.12 -6.58 -31.49
N ARG A 300 -4.49 -6.18 -32.62
CA ARG A 300 -3.03 -6.19 -32.74
C ARG A 300 -2.37 -5.12 -31.88
N ASN A 301 -2.97 -3.95 -31.77
CA ASN A 301 -2.46 -2.89 -30.89
C ASN A 301 -2.57 -3.33 -29.43
N GLU A 302 -3.74 -3.81 -29.01
CA GLU A 302 -3.94 -4.34 -27.65
C GLU A 302 -2.97 -5.50 -27.34
N LEU A 303 -2.70 -6.38 -28.31
CA LEU A 303 -1.70 -7.45 -28.15
C LEU A 303 -0.28 -6.89 -27.96
N ALA A 304 0.08 -5.84 -28.69
CA ALA A 304 1.38 -5.19 -28.53
C ALA A 304 1.49 -4.46 -27.17
N ASP A 305 0.43 -3.75 -26.77
CA ASP A 305 0.37 -3.02 -25.51
C ASP A 305 0.47 -4.00 -24.33
N THR A 306 -0.28 -5.10 -24.37
CA THR A 306 -0.21 -6.16 -23.34
C THR A 306 1.14 -6.86 -23.29
N ALA A 307 1.84 -7.04 -24.41
CA ALA A 307 3.20 -7.59 -24.41
C ALA A 307 4.20 -6.65 -23.72
N VAL A 308 4.08 -5.34 -23.93
CA VAL A 308 4.91 -4.33 -23.24
C VAL A 308 4.60 -4.32 -21.74
N GLU A 309 3.32 -4.42 -21.36
CA GLU A 309 2.92 -4.53 -19.96
C GLU A 309 3.49 -5.79 -19.30
N GLU A 310 3.44 -6.94 -19.98
CA GLU A 310 4.02 -8.20 -19.51
C GLU A 310 5.52 -8.08 -19.25
N GLU A 311 6.27 -7.49 -20.20
CA GLU A 311 7.72 -7.27 -20.04
C GLU A 311 8.02 -6.35 -18.85
N ALA A 312 7.26 -5.25 -18.70
CA ALA A 312 7.41 -4.33 -17.59
C ALA A 312 7.11 -4.99 -16.23
N LEU A 313 6.09 -5.84 -16.16
CA LEU A 313 5.79 -6.65 -14.98
C LEU A 313 6.89 -7.68 -14.70
N GLY A 314 7.43 -8.33 -15.75
CA GLY A 314 8.56 -9.24 -15.64
C GLY A 314 9.78 -8.56 -15.01
N GLY A 315 10.10 -7.33 -15.44
CA GLY A 315 11.16 -6.53 -14.84
C GLY A 315 10.92 -6.21 -13.35
N LYS A 316 9.68 -5.88 -12.97
CA LYS A 316 9.32 -5.65 -11.56
C LYS A 316 9.44 -6.92 -10.72
N VAL A 317 9.03 -8.08 -11.25
CA VAL A 317 9.17 -9.38 -10.59
C VAL A 317 10.64 -9.72 -10.38
N ALA A 318 11.49 -9.52 -11.40
CA ALA A 318 12.92 -9.76 -11.29
C ALA A 318 13.59 -8.87 -10.23
N ALA A 319 13.24 -7.58 -10.19
CA ALA A 319 13.72 -6.65 -9.16
C ALA A 319 13.28 -7.08 -7.75
N ALA A 320 12.01 -7.46 -7.58
CA ALA A 320 11.50 -7.95 -6.31
C ALA A 320 12.21 -9.24 -5.87
N ALA A 321 12.45 -10.18 -6.79
CA ALA A 321 13.18 -11.42 -6.53
C ALA A 321 14.63 -11.15 -6.07
N ALA A 322 15.31 -10.17 -6.67
CA ALA A 322 16.65 -9.77 -6.25
C ALA A 322 16.68 -9.22 -4.81
N VAL A 323 15.69 -8.39 -4.45
CA VAL A 323 15.54 -7.89 -3.07
C VAL A 323 15.30 -9.03 -2.09
N VAL A 324 14.42 -9.98 -2.43
CA VAL A 324 14.18 -11.16 -1.60
C VAL A 324 15.46 -11.98 -1.42
N GLY A 325 16.22 -12.20 -2.49
CA GLY A 325 17.51 -12.91 -2.42
C GLY A 325 18.49 -12.24 -1.47
N HIS A 326 18.67 -10.92 -1.57
CA HIS A 326 19.54 -10.17 -0.66
C HIS A 326 19.09 -10.28 0.81
N LEU A 327 17.79 -10.16 1.07
CA LEU A 327 17.26 -10.30 2.44
C LEU A 327 17.47 -11.70 3.02
N GLN A 328 17.36 -12.75 2.20
CA GLN A 328 17.65 -14.13 2.62
C GLN A 328 19.13 -14.33 2.95
N GLU A 329 20.03 -13.72 2.18
CA GLU A 329 21.47 -13.75 2.47
C GLU A 329 21.79 -13.05 3.80
N GLU A 330 21.21 -11.86 4.02
CA GLU A 330 21.34 -11.12 5.28
C GLU A 330 20.76 -11.89 6.47
N GLU A 331 19.59 -12.52 6.31
CA GLU A 331 19.00 -13.40 7.32
C GLU A 331 19.98 -14.54 7.68
N ALA A 332 20.57 -15.19 6.68
CA ALA A 332 21.53 -16.26 6.90
C ALA A 332 22.80 -15.77 7.63
N VAL A 333 23.27 -14.53 7.36
CA VAL A 333 24.38 -13.91 8.09
C VAL A 333 24.01 -13.69 9.57
N VAL A 334 22.82 -13.15 9.83
CA VAL A 334 22.34 -12.89 11.20
C VAL A 334 22.19 -14.19 11.98
N LEU A 335 21.62 -15.24 11.38
CA LEU A 335 21.48 -16.55 12.02
C LEU A 335 22.83 -17.18 12.39
N ARG A 336 23.85 -17.05 11.53
CA ARG A 336 25.21 -17.51 11.86
C ARG A 336 25.81 -16.76 13.05
N ARG A 337 25.61 -15.43 13.12
CA ARG A 337 26.06 -14.61 14.26
C ARG A 337 25.33 -15.00 15.55
N LEU A 338 24.03 -15.22 15.47
CA LEU A 338 23.23 -15.67 16.61
C LEU A 338 23.74 -17.00 17.17
N ALA A 339 24.01 -17.97 16.29
CA ALA A 339 24.56 -19.26 16.69
C ALA A 339 25.93 -19.14 17.37
N ALA A 340 26.80 -18.25 16.88
CA ALA A 340 28.11 -17.99 17.49
C ALA A 340 27.97 -17.40 18.91
N VAL A 341 27.10 -16.39 19.07
CA VAL A 341 26.85 -15.77 20.39
C VAL A 341 26.20 -16.77 21.36
N GLN A 342 25.33 -17.65 20.88
CA GLN A 342 24.75 -18.72 21.69
C GLN A 342 25.83 -19.70 22.20
N ALA A 343 26.77 -20.09 21.35
CA ALA A 343 27.90 -20.93 21.76
C ALA A 343 28.79 -20.24 22.81
N GLU A 344 29.06 -18.93 22.65
CA GLU A 344 29.79 -18.14 23.65
C GLU A 344 29.04 -18.09 25.00
N LEU A 345 27.71 -17.90 24.97
CA LEU A 345 26.88 -17.90 26.17
C LEU A 345 26.92 -19.26 26.89
N ASP A 346 26.88 -20.35 26.15
CA ASP A 346 26.92 -21.70 26.73
C ASP A 346 28.27 -21.99 27.39
N LEU A 347 29.38 -21.54 26.80
CA LEU A 347 30.71 -21.60 27.43
C LEU A 347 30.76 -20.81 28.75
N VAL A 348 30.17 -19.61 28.79
CA VAL A 348 30.12 -18.80 30.03
C VAL A 348 29.29 -19.51 31.11
N ARG A 349 28.17 -20.14 30.73
CA ARG A 349 27.32 -20.90 31.66
C ARG A 349 28.05 -22.11 32.23
N GLU A 350 28.79 -22.86 31.39
CA GLU A 350 29.61 -23.98 31.85
C GLU A 350 30.66 -23.50 32.85
N GLN A 351 31.36 -22.40 32.54
CA GLN A 351 32.36 -21.84 33.43
C GLN A 351 31.75 -21.34 34.75
N LEU A 352 30.55 -20.76 34.73
CA LEU A 352 29.81 -20.40 35.95
C LEU A 352 29.49 -21.64 36.79
N GLY A 353 29.12 -22.76 36.16
CA GLY A 353 28.91 -24.03 36.85
C GLY A 353 30.18 -24.53 37.55
N VAL A 354 31.31 -24.52 36.85
CA VAL A 354 32.63 -24.92 37.40
C VAL A 354 33.07 -24.01 38.55
N GLN A 355 32.90 -22.69 38.42
CA GLN A 355 33.24 -21.78 39.51
C GLN A 355 32.28 -21.93 40.69
N GLY A 356 30.99 -22.17 40.43
CA GLY A 356 29.99 -22.46 41.45
C GLY A 356 30.38 -23.65 42.32
N SER A 357 30.74 -24.79 41.71
CA SER A 357 31.19 -25.97 42.46
C SER A 357 32.46 -25.69 43.26
N LYS A 358 33.45 -25.02 42.66
CA LYS A 358 34.68 -24.62 43.35
C LYS A 358 34.42 -23.75 44.58
N VAL A 359 33.50 -22.79 44.49
CA VAL A 359 33.10 -21.95 45.64
C VAL A 359 32.47 -22.81 46.73
N THR A 360 31.59 -23.75 46.37
CA THR A 360 30.97 -24.65 47.38
C THR A 360 31.99 -25.54 48.09
N ASP A 361 32.99 -26.05 47.37
CA ASP A 361 34.04 -26.88 47.95
C ASP A 361 34.96 -26.08 48.87
N LEU A 362 35.37 -24.87 48.44
CA LEU A 362 36.16 -23.97 49.28
C LEU A 362 35.39 -23.53 50.53
N ALA A 363 34.09 -23.27 50.42
CA ALA A 363 33.24 -22.97 51.57
C ALA A 363 33.20 -24.14 52.56
N ARG A 364 33.09 -25.38 52.07
CA ARG A 364 33.15 -26.59 52.90
C ARG A 364 34.50 -26.74 53.60
N GLN A 365 35.61 -26.49 52.90
CA GLN A 365 36.95 -26.52 53.47
C GLN A 365 37.15 -25.44 54.54
N ALA A 366 36.69 -24.21 54.28
CA ALA A 366 36.77 -23.11 55.22
C ALA A 366 35.98 -23.40 56.51
N GLU A 367 34.80 -24.00 56.38
CA GLU A 367 33.99 -24.46 57.52
C GLU A 367 34.72 -25.53 58.33
N ALA A 368 35.30 -26.54 57.69
CA ALA A 368 36.07 -27.57 58.38
C ALA A 368 37.28 -27.00 59.16
N VAL A 369 37.99 -26.03 58.57
CA VAL A 369 39.10 -25.33 59.25
C VAL A 369 38.57 -24.50 60.43
N ARG A 370 37.44 -23.81 60.28
CA ARG A 370 36.80 -23.04 61.34
C ARG A 370 36.45 -23.94 62.53
N GLN A 371 35.79 -25.07 62.29
CA GLN A 371 35.44 -26.05 63.32
C GLN A 371 36.68 -26.60 64.02
N ARG A 372 37.74 -26.95 63.27
CA ARG A 372 39.01 -27.39 63.87
C ARG A 372 39.62 -26.31 64.76
N ARG A 373 39.62 -25.05 64.32
CA ARG A 373 40.11 -23.92 65.11
C ARG A 373 39.30 -23.78 66.40
N GLU A 374 37.97 -23.84 66.33
CA GLU A 374 37.10 -23.75 67.52
C GLU A 374 37.42 -24.86 68.53
N LEU A 375 37.60 -26.09 68.07
CA LEU A 375 38.02 -27.21 68.93
C LEU A 375 39.37 -26.94 69.58
N LEU A 376 40.36 -26.48 68.82
CA LEU A 376 41.68 -26.15 69.35
C LEU A 376 41.59 -25.03 70.41
N GLN A 377 40.82 -23.97 70.14
CA GLN A 377 40.60 -22.88 71.08
C GLN A 377 39.92 -23.37 72.37
N ALA A 378 38.94 -24.27 72.25
CA ALA A 378 38.27 -24.87 73.40
C ALA A 378 39.21 -25.75 74.25
N THR A 379 40.20 -26.41 73.64
CA THR A 379 41.20 -27.21 74.36
C THR A 379 42.36 -26.39 74.93
N LEU A 380 42.73 -25.29 74.27
CA LEU A 380 43.89 -24.47 74.68
C LEU A 380 43.62 -23.77 76.01
N GLY A 381 42.42 -23.19 76.18
CA GLY A 381 42.09 -22.41 77.37
C GLY A 381 42.24 -23.17 78.70
N PRO A 382 41.71 -24.40 78.83
CA PRO A 382 41.94 -25.21 80.04
C PRO A 382 43.41 -25.56 80.28
N LEU A 383 44.17 -25.85 79.22
CA LEU A 383 45.60 -26.14 79.33
C LEU A 383 46.40 -24.91 79.76
N GLU A 384 46.09 -23.73 79.23
CA GLU A 384 46.70 -22.46 79.64
C GLU A 384 46.48 -22.22 81.14
N GLN A 385 45.25 -22.41 81.64
CA GLN A 385 44.93 -22.28 83.07
C GLN A 385 45.68 -23.31 83.93
N GLU A 386 45.83 -24.54 83.44
CA GLU A 386 46.57 -25.58 84.15
C GLU A 386 48.07 -25.24 84.23
N VAL A 387 48.66 -24.73 83.15
CA VAL A 387 50.04 -24.25 83.12
C VAL A 387 50.23 -23.09 84.11
N GLU A 388 49.37 -22.07 84.08
CA GLU A 388 49.44 -20.94 85.03
C GLU A 388 49.37 -21.43 86.50
N LYS A 389 48.49 -22.40 86.79
CA LYS A 389 48.38 -22.98 88.12
C LYS A 389 49.66 -23.72 88.53
N LEU A 390 50.25 -24.50 87.63
CA LEU A 390 51.49 -25.23 87.88
C LEU A 390 52.69 -24.29 88.08
N GLU A 391 52.75 -23.18 87.34
CA GLU A 391 53.78 -22.15 87.51
C GLU A 391 53.76 -21.52 88.90
N VAL A 392 52.58 -21.17 89.42
CA VAL A 392 52.42 -20.64 90.79
C VAL A 392 52.87 -21.66 91.84
N LEU A 393 52.51 -22.93 91.67
CA LEU A 393 52.92 -24.00 92.58
C LEU A 393 54.45 -24.21 92.55
N MET A 394 55.05 -24.19 91.36
CA MET A 394 56.51 -24.29 91.20
C MET A 394 57.25 -23.13 91.87
N ALA A 395 56.74 -21.90 91.74
CA ALA A 395 57.32 -20.73 92.42
C ALA A 395 57.36 -20.92 93.94
N GLY A 396 56.25 -21.38 94.54
CA GLY A 396 56.19 -21.66 95.98
C GLY A 396 57.14 -22.79 96.43
N VAL A 397 57.35 -23.82 95.61
CA VAL A 397 58.33 -24.88 95.90
C VAL A 397 59.77 -24.34 95.87
N MET A 398 60.09 -23.47 94.91
CA MET A 398 61.41 -22.86 94.83
C MET A 398 61.71 -21.91 96.00
N GLU A 399 60.70 -21.19 96.50
CA GLU A 399 60.85 -20.30 97.66
C GLU A 399 61.04 -21.06 98.98
N MET A 400 60.49 -22.27 99.14
CA MET A 400 60.70 -23.11 100.33
C MET A 400 62.03 -23.90 100.32
N GLY A 401 62.75 -23.91 99.20
CA GLY A 401 64.04 -24.58 99.06
C GLY A 401 65.26 -23.67 99.33
N GLN A 402 65.04 -22.37 99.57
CA GLN A 402 66.03 -21.40 100.04
C GLN A 402 65.85 -21.14 101.54
#